data_AF-A0A3D1IPX2-F1
#
_entry.id   AF-A0A3D1IPX2-F1
#
_cell.length_a   1.000
_cell.length_b   1.000
_cell.length_c   1.000
_cell.angle_alpha   90.00
_cell.angle_beta   90.00
_cell.angle_gamma   90.00
#
_symmetry.space_group_name_H-M   'P 1'
#
loop_
_entity.id
_entity.type
_entity.pdbx_description
1 polymer ?
#
loop_
_entity_poly.entity_id
_entity_poly.type
_entity_poly.pdbx_seq_one_letter_code
_entity_poly.pdbx_strand_id
1 'polypeptide(L)'
;NCVKCHGPKQQKGKVRLDRPVDVLFADEELLETVADVLEAGEMPPEKAPQPKAAVRAEAVQWLQQRILAQRPLATLKRLTRAEYTHTMRDLFGVDFDFTGLLPPDHVEHGFDKFGEAHLMSPHQVMAYLKTARFIAERVLPDAKPETKTWEFDARHFHGSKNFATGGGGDFRDGDDYVLTGFRPYRSNLHFSIDPESHDQFVIPAFGTYRLEVKAHSEKSNQGEVIGINLGDGRHPTSFQMIRRIPMPHGSKGFTTELTLKAGDMLAFTFDSARVPGRTLAKKPHTGPAMRFSQMKVTGPLTEQWPTAAMKAILPRPNMKPGELVDHLALLLTQRPVPLKDRPVFVAIAAKQQAAGTVAMARSVLITLLTSPHFIYKAESNELTAVERAHRLSYFLWNSIPDATLLAAARSGALAKDPSAQVERMLKDPKAGRFVEDFTRQWLQRDKVDDFGPDVRVFKNVRRMTVDSMGREGRELFRHLLENSMSMKHFID
;
A
#
# COMPACT_ATOMS: atom_id res chain seq x y z
N ASN A 1 -40.24 -18.13 0.03
CA ASN A 1 -39.81 -18.87 1.25
C ASN A 1 -39.99 -18.09 2.54
N CYS A 2 -39.77 -16.77 2.54
CA CYS A 2 -39.75 -15.93 3.75
C CYS A 2 -41.14 -15.73 4.40
N VAL A 3 -42.20 -15.51 3.60
CA VAL A 3 -43.57 -15.22 4.07
C VAL A 3 -44.19 -16.35 4.90
N LYS A 4 -43.69 -17.59 4.79
CA LYS A 4 -44.19 -18.70 5.62
C LYS A 4 -43.91 -18.48 7.13
N CYS A 5 -42.79 -17.83 7.46
CA CYS A 5 -42.37 -17.56 8.83
C CYS A 5 -42.46 -16.08 9.24
N HIS A 6 -42.59 -15.18 8.25
CA HIS A 6 -42.70 -13.73 8.39
C HIS A 6 -43.95 -13.19 7.69
N GLY A 7 -45.07 -13.88 7.85
CA GLY A 7 -46.35 -13.55 7.20
C GLY A 7 -47.47 -13.30 8.22
N PRO A 8 -48.74 -13.31 7.80
CA PRO A 8 -49.85 -12.98 8.69
C PRO A 8 -50.05 -14.03 9.79
N LYS A 9 -49.70 -15.30 9.52
CA LYS A 9 -49.89 -16.42 10.44
C LYS A 9 -48.71 -16.63 11.42
N GLN A 10 -47.50 -16.19 11.06
CA GLN A 10 -46.30 -16.32 11.89
C GLN A 10 -45.40 -15.11 11.66
N GLN A 11 -44.93 -14.49 12.74
CA GLN A 11 -44.15 -13.24 12.71
C GLN A 11 -42.83 -13.43 13.48
N LYS A 12 -42.01 -14.39 13.05
CA LYS A 12 -40.74 -14.65 13.73
C LYS A 12 -39.85 -13.41 13.69
N GLY A 13 -39.20 -13.10 14.81
CA GLY A 13 -38.39 -11.89 14.95
C GLY A 13 -39.18 -10.57 14.89
N LYS A 14 -40.52 -10.61 15.03
CA LYS A 14 -41.41 -9.44 14.86
C LYS A 14 -41.36 -8.81 13.46
N VAL A 15 -40.89 -9.55 12.45
CA VAL A 15 -40.79 -9.09 11.06
C VAL A 15 -41.98 -9.58 10.22
N ARG A 16 -42.56 -8.68 9.40
CA ARG A 16 -43.67 -8.94 8.47
C ARG A 16 -43.27 -8.61 7.02
N LEU A 17 -43.20 -9.63 6.17
CA LEU A 17 -42.77 -9.57 4.76
C LEU A 17 -43.93 -9.78 3.77
N ASP A 18 -45.18 -9.87 4.26
CA ASP A 18 -46.41 -9.92 3.44
C ASP A 18 -47.04 -8.53 3.24
N ARG A 19 -46.31 -7.45 3.58
CA ARG A 19 -46.74 -6.08 3.33
C ARG A 19 -46.60 -5.72 1.84
N PRO A 20 -47.31 -4.70 1.35
CA PRO A 20 -47.10 -4.16 0.00
C PRO A 20 -45.61 -3.87 -0.28
N VAL A 21 -45.18 -4.15 -1.51
CA VAL A 21 -43.77 -4.12 -1.92
C VAL A 21 -43.16 -2.73 -1.77
N ASP A 22 -43.91 -1.68 -2.08
CA ASP A 22 -43.56 -0.28 -1.88
C ASP A 22 -43.29 0.04 -0.41
N VAL A 23 -44.12 -0.47 0.51
CA VAL A 23 -43.94 -0.28 1.95
C VAL A 23 -42.72 -1.04 2.47
N LEU A 24 -42.52 -2.28 2.01
CA LEU A 24 -41.34 -3.07 2.37
C LEU A 24 -40.05 -2.40 1.88
N PHE A 25 -40.09 -1.84 0.67
CA PHE A 25 -38.92 -1.23 0.05
C PHE A 25 -38.69 0.21 0.51
N ALA A 26 -39.62 0.86 1.19
CA ALA A 26 -39.40 2.16 1.81
C ALA A 26 -38.78 2.05 3.23
N ASP A 27 -38.68 0.85 3.77
CA ASP A 27 -38.25 0.55 5.14
C ASP A 27 -36.76 0.13 5.14
N GLU A 28 -35.85 1.11 5.19
CA GLU A 28 -34.39 0.90 5.06
C GLU A 28 -33.85 -0.07 6.12
N GLU A 29 -34.27 0.10 7.38
CA GLU A 29 -33.85 -0.76 8.51
C GLU A 29 -34.27 -2.22 8.29
N LEU A 30 -35.47 -2.43 7.75
CA LEU A 30 -35.93 -3.78 7.38
C LEU A 30 -35.09 -4.37 6.24
N LEU A 31 -34.78 -3.60 5.20
CA LEU A 31 -33.99 -4.08 4.07
C LEU A 31 -32.56 -4.47 4.50
N GLU A 32 -31.92 -3.65 5.33
CA GLU A 32 -30.60 -3.95 5.92
C GLU A 32 -30.66 -5.23 6.76
N THR A 33 -31.64 -5.35 7.65
CA THR A 33 -31.85 -6.54 8.47
C THR A 33 -32.02 -7.80 7.62
N VAL A 34 -32.78 -7.72 6.53
CA VAL A 34 -33.00 -8.86 5.61
C VAL A 34 -31.73 -9.21 4.84
N ALA A 35 -30.95 -8.22 4.40
CA ALA A 35 -29.67 -8.46 3.74
C ALA A 35 -28.67 -9.16 4.66
N ASP A 36 -28.54 -8.69 5.91
CA ASP A 36 -27.61 -9.23 6.91
C ASP A 36 -27.89 -10.71 7.22
N VAL A 37 -29.15 -11.07 7.51
CA VAL A 37 -29.52 -12.46 7.85
C VAL A 37 -29.42 -13.41 6.65
N LEU A 38 -29.52 -12.89 5.42
CA LEU A 38 -29.30 -13.67 4.19
C LEU A 38 -27.82 -13.85 3.90
N GLU A 39 -27.00 -12.82 4.10
CA GLU A 39 -25.54 -12.86 3.92
C GLU A 39 -24.88 -13.77 4.95
N ALA A 40 -25.32 -13.69 6.21
CA ALA A 40 -24.89 -14.57 7.29
C ALA A 40 -25.39 -16.03 7.13
N GLY A 41 -26.30 -16.29 6.19
CA GLY A 41 -26.90 -17.61 5.98
C GLY A 41 -27.80 -18.08 7.12
N GLU A 42 -28.20 -17.17 8.01
CA GLU A 42 -29.09 -17.44 9.15
C GLU A 42 -30.53 -17.67 8.71
N MET A 43 -30.92 -17.09 7.57
CA MET A 43 -32.23 -17.22 6.97
C MET A 43 -32.17 -17.82 5.55
N PRO A 44 -33.07 -18.77 5.21
CA PRO A 44 -34.00 -19.48 6.11
C PRO A 44 -33.26 -20.25 7.23
N PRO A 45 -33.91 -20.61 8.36
CA PRO A 45 -33.26 -21.38 9.42
C PRO A 45 -32.86 -22.78 8.95
N GLU A 46 -31.90 -23.43 9.61
CA GLU A 46 -31.35 -24.74 9.20
C GLU A 46 -32.41 -25.82 8.91
N LYS A 47 -33.51 -25.83 9.69
CA LYS A 47 -34.61 -26.79 9.54
C LYS A 47 -35.57 -26.49 8.38
N ALA A 48 -35.38 -25.38 7.67
CA ALA A 48 -36.20 -24.98 6.53
C ALA A 48 -35.47 -25.20 5.20
N PRO A 49 -36.20 -25.42 4.09
CA PRO A 49 -35.59 -25.55 2.77
C PRO A 49 -34.74 -24.31 2.40
N GLN A 50 -33.46 -24.55 2.16
CA GLN A 50 -32.50 -23.52 1.77
C GLN A 50 -32.59 -23.22 0.27
N PRO A 51 -32.52 -21.95 -0.16
CA PRO A 51 -32.30 -21.62 -1.56
C PRO A 51 -30.90 -22.08 -2.02
N LYS A 52 -30.73 -22.26 -3.34
CA LYS A 52 -29.40 -22.49 -3.92
C LYS A 52 -28.52 -21.27 -3.65
N ALA A 53 -27.22 -21.49 -3.42
CA ALA A 53 -26.26 -20.43 -3.10
C ALA A 53 -26.27 -19.27 -4.12
N ALA A 54 -26.38 -19.57 -5.41
CA ALA A 54 -26.47 -18.57 -6.48
C ALA A 54 -27.70 -17.64 -6.33
N VAL A 55 -28.86 -18.21 -6.00
CA VAL A 55 -30.11 -17.45 -5.81
C VAL A 55 -30.05 -16.56 -4.57
N ARG A 56 -29.38 -17.04 -3.51
CA ARG A 56 -29.16 -16.23 -2.30
C ARG A 56 -28.21 -15.07 -2.58
N ALA A 57 -27.12 -15.32 -3.31
CA ALA A 57 -26.17 -14.28 -3.70
C ALA A 57 -26.83 -13.21 -4.59
N GLU A 58 -27.66 -13.62 -5.55
CA GLU A 58 -28.42 -12.71 -6.42
C GLU A 58 -29.42 -11.85 -5.61
N ALA A 59 -30.12 -12.44 -4.65
CA ALA A 59 -31.04 -11.72 -3.77
C ALA A 59 -30.32 -10.71 -2.86
N VAL A 60 -29.16 -11.08 -2.29
CA VAL A 60 -28.34 -10.17 -1.48
C VAL A 60 -27.83 -9.01 -2.34
N GLN A 61 -27.30 -9.30 -3.53
CA GLN A 61 -26.80 -8.27 -4.45
C GLN A 61 -27.92 -7.28 -4.84
N TRP A 62 -29.11 -7.79 -5.14
CA TRP A 62 -30.27 -6.97 -5.49
C TRP A 62 -30.72 -6.07 -4.32
N LEU A 63 -30.79 -6.62 -3.09
CA LEU A 63 -31.13 -5.86 -1.89
C LEU A 63 -30.09 -4.76 -1.62
N GLN A 64 -28.80 -5.08 -1.71
CA GLN A 64 -27.71 -4.12 -1.55
C GLN A 64 -27.83 -2.97 -2.56
N GLN A 65 -28.06 -3.27 -3.85
CA GLN A 65 -28.29 -2.24 -4.86
C GLN A 65 -29.49 -1.33 -4.54
N ARG A 66 -30.56 -1.89 -4.01
CA ARG A 66 -31.77 -1.14 -3.65
C ARG A 66 -31.55 -0.20 -2.47
N ILE A 67 -30.88 -0.69 -1.42
CA ILE A 67 -30.48 0.11 -0.24
C ILE A 67 -29.60 1.28 -0.69
N LEU A 68 -28.62 0.99 -1.55
CA LEU A 68 -27.72 2.01 -2.10
C LEU A 68 -28.47 3.10 -2.89
N ALA A 69 -29.46 2.73 -3.70
CA ALA A 69 -30.23 3.67 -4.52
C ALA A 69 -31.14 4.61 -3.72
N GLN A 70 -31.41 4.33 -2.44
CA GLN A 70 -32.27 5.14 -1.59
C GLN A 70 -31.51 6.13 -0.71
N ARG A 71 -30.19 5.95 -0.59
CA ARG A 71 -29.37 6.84 0.22
C ARG A 71 -29.17 8.17 -0.49
N PRO A 72 -29.29 9.31 0.23
CA PRO A 72 -29.00 10.61 -0.37
C PRO A 72 -27.57 10.61 -0.91
N LEU A 73 -27.38 11.27 -2.06
CA LEU A 73 -26.11 11.46 -2.80
C LEU A 73 -25.06 12.28 -2.01
N ALA A 74 -25.01 12.18 -0.69
CA ALA A 74 -23.81 12.54 0.04
C ALA A 74 -22.73 11.53 -0.37
N THR A 75 -21.92 11.91 -1.36
CA THR A 75 -20.86 11.09 -1.93
C THR A 75 -19.75 10.87 -0.90
N LEU A 76 -19.95 9.95 0.05
CA LEU A 76 -18.92 9.52 0.97
C LEU A 76 -17.88 8.72 0.20
N LYS A 77 -16.79 9.38 -0.23
CA LYS A 77 -15.73 8.70 -0.98
C LYS A 77 -14.74 8.06 -0.02
N ARG A 78 -14.63 6.73 -0.05
CA ARG A 78 -13.60 6.01 0.73
C ARG A 78 -12.21 6.42 0.24
N LEU A 79 -11.25 6.54 1.16
CA LEU A 79 -9.84 6.65 0.80
C LEU A 79 -9.42 5.38 0.05
N THR A 80 -8.82 5.54 -1.13
CA THR A 80 -8.21 4.40 -1.83
C THR A 80 -7.05 3.84 -0.99
N ARG A 81 -6.65 2.60 -1.24
CA ARG A 81 -5.48 2.00 -0.58
C ARG A 81 -4.24 2.88 -0.75
N ALA A 82 -4.03 3.45 -1.94
CA ALA A 82 -2.92 4.35 -2.21
C ALA A 82 -3.01 5.66 -1.40
N GLU A 83 -4.20 6.27 -1.34
CA GLU A 83 -4.43 7.47 -0.54
C GLU A 83 -4.20 7.23 0.96
N TYR A 84 -4.68 6.09 1.47
CA TYR A 84 -4.45 5.68 2.85
C TYR A 84 -2.96 5.48 3.14
N THR A 85 -2.23 4.77 2.26
CA THR A 85 -0.77 4.57 2.38
C THR A 85 -0.01 5.90 2.42
N HIS A 86 -0.26 6.80 1.45
CA HIS A 86 0.42 8.09 1.41
C HIS A 86 0.06 8.97 2.60
N THR A 87 -1.18 8.92 3.08
CA THR A 87 -1.61 9.64 4.29
C THR A 87 -0.86 9.18 5.52
N MET A 88 -0.70 7.87 5.73
CA MET A 88 0.10 7.35 6.85
C MET A 88 1.57 7.75 6.73
N ARG A 89 2.13 7.71 5.50
CA ARG A 89 3.52 8.13 5.24
C ARG A 89 3.73 9.62 5.54
N ASP A 90 2.81 10.49 5.12
CA ASP A 90 2.95 11.93 5.32
C ASP A 90 2.70 12.35 6.78
N LEU A 91 1.83 11.63 7.51
CA LEU A 91 1.56 11.88 8.92
C LEU A 91 2.68 11.41 9.86
N PHE A 92 3.24 10.22 9.58
CA PHE A 92 4.15 9.54 10.52
C PHE A 92 5.58 9.44 10.01
N GLY A 93 5.86 9.74 8.74
CA GLY A 93 7.18 9.63 8.14
C GLY A 93 7.66 8.19 7.97
N VAL A 94 6.77 7.21 8.11
CA VAL A 94 7.09 5.77 8.02
C VAL A 94 6.50 5.22 6.73
N ASP A 95 7.32 4.52 5.95
CA ASP A 95 6.85 3.86 4.73
C ASP A 95 6.18 2.53 5.08
N PHE A 96 4.86 2.47 4.91
CA PHE A 96 4.10 1.28 5.20
C PHE A 96 3.69 0.55 3.92
N ASP A 97 3.98 -0.75 3.90
CA ASP A 97 3.42 -1.63 2.90
C ASP A 97 2.12 -2.27 3.41
N PHE A 98 1.00 -1.77 2.90
CA PHE A 98 -0.35 -2.29 3.17
C PHE A 98 -0.82 -3.30 2.12
N THR A 99 0.05 -3.72 1.20
CA THR A 99 -0.25 -4.77 0.24
C THR A 99 -0.61 -6.05 0.99
N GLY A 100 -1.82 -6.57 0.75
CA GLY A 100 -2.36 -7.75 1.44
C GLY A 100 -2.99 -7.47 2.82
N LEU A 101 -2.84 -6.26 3.38
CA LEU A 101 -3.57 -5.85 4.59
C LEU A 101 -4.88 -5.13 4.26
N LEU A 102 -4.87 -4.29 3.23
CA LEU A 102 -6.06 -3.60 2.73
C LEU A 102 -6.58 -4.29 1.46
N PRO A 103 -7.92 -4.38 1.30
CA PRO A 103 -8.53 -4.93 0.09
C PRO A 103 -8.19 -4.06 -1.13
N PRO A 104 -8.17 -4.64 -2.35
CA PRO A 104 -8.05 -3.87 -3.57
C PRO A 104 -9.26 -2.93 -3.73
N ASP A 105 -9.04 -1.80 -4.39
CA ASP A 105 -10.08 -0.81 -4.67
C ASP A 105 -10.93 -1.23 -5.87
N HIS A 106 -12.20 -0.83 -5.87
CA HIS A 106 -13.09 -1.05 -7.00
C HIS A 106 -12.73 -0.07 -8.12
N VAL A 107 -12.65 -0.56 -9.36
CA VAL A 107 -12.32 0.25 -10.54
C VAL A 107 -13.59 0.47 -11.35
N GLU A 108 -13.93 1.73 -11.57
CA GLU A 108 -15.09 2.16 -12.34
C GLU A 108 -14.63 3.09 -13.47
N HIS A 109 -15.11 2.87 -14.69
CA HIS A 109 -14.65 3.60 -15.89
C HIS A 109 -13.11 3.62 -16.08
N GLY A 110 -12.42 2.60 -15.57
CA GLY A 110 -10.96 2.50 -15.63
C GLY A 110 -10.22 3.24 -14.50
N PHE A 111 -10.93 3.84 -13.53
CA PHE A 111 -10.30 4.47 -12.37
C PHE A 111 -10.87 4.03 -11.01
N ASP A 112 -10.02 4.00 -9.98
CA ASP A 112 -10.31 3.59 -8.60
C ASP A 112 -10.80 4.74 -7.70
N LYS A 113 -10.84 5.97 -8.24
CA LYS A 113 -11.29 7.18 -7.52
C LYS A 113 -12.76 7.53 -7.72
N PHE A 114 -13.46 6.83 -8.61
CA PHE A 114 -14.86 7.10 -8.91
C PHE A 114 -15.85 6.50 -7.92
N GLY A 115 -15.39 5.70 -6.96
CA GLY A 115 -16.25 4.95 -6.04
C GLY A 115 -17.36 5.78 -5.40
N GLU A 116 -18.56 5.67 -5.94
CA GLU A 116 -19.80 5.87 -5.19
C GLU A 116 -19.82 4.84 -4.05
N ALA A 117 -20.28 5.28 -2.88
CA ALA A 117 -20.11 4.55 -1.63
C ALA A 117 -20.85 3.21 -1.68
N HIS A 118 -20.15 2.11 -1.90
CA HIS A 118 -20.58 0.84 -1.34
C HIS A 118 -20.17 0.80 0.13
N LEU A 119 -21.12 0.46 1.01
CA LEU A 119 -20.85 0.16 2.41
C LEU A 119 -19.69 -0.84 2.51
N MET A 120 -18.79 -0.63 3.47
CA MET A 120 -17.72 -1.60 3.71
C MET A 120 -18.32 -2.93 4.14
N SER A 121 -17.92 -4.02 3.50
CA SER A 121 -18.28 -5.35 3.98
C SER A 121 -17.62 -5.63 5.34
N PRO A 122 -18.16 -6.54 6.17
CA PRO A 122 -17.53 -6.93 7.43
C PRO A 122 -16.06 -7.33 7.28
N HIS A 123 -15.72 -7.99 6.16
CA HIS A 123 -14.34 -8.33 5.82
C HIS A 123 -13.44 -7.10 5.66
N GLN A 124 -13.92 -6.06 4.97
CA GLN A 124 -13.18 -4.81 4.78
C GLN A 124 -12.99 -4.07 6.11
N VAL A 125 -14.03 -3.99 6.96
CA VAL A 125 -13.90 -3.40 8.31
C VAL A 125 -12.81 -4.10 9.12
N MET A 126 -12.78 -5.43 9.11
CA MET A 126 -11.74 -6.21 9.78
C MET A 126 -10.35 -5.98 9.19
N ALA A 127 -10.23 -5.82 7.88
CA ALA A 127 -8.98 -5.47 7.21
C ALA A 127 -8.44 -4.11 7.66
N TYR A 128 -9.31 -3.09 7.76
CA TYR A 128 -8.95 -1.77 8.31
C TYR A 128 -8.53 -1.86 9.78
N LEU A 129 -9.24 -2.65 10.60
CA LEU A 129 -8.85 -2.85 12.01
C LEU A 129 -7.48 -3.50 12.16
N LYS A 130 -7.19 -4.54 11.37
CA LYS A 130 -5.86 -5.18 11.35
C LYS A 130 -4.78 -4.18 10.91
N THR A 131 -5.06 -3.39 9.89
CA THR A 131 -4.15 -2.35 9.37
C THR A 131 -3.90 -1.27 10.42
N ALA A 132 -4.93 -0.79 11.09
CA ALA A 132 -4.83 0.23 12.13
C ALA A 132 -4.01 -0.25 13.34
N ARG A 133 -4.19 -1.52 13.77
CA ARG A 133 -3.34 -2.14 14.81
C ARG A 133 -1.89 -2.24 14.35
N PHE A 134 -1.67 -2.74 13.13
CA PHE A 134 -0.35 -2.86 12.52
C PHE A 134 0.40 -1.53 12.51
N ILE A 135 -0.27 -0.43 12.16
CA ILE A 135 0.29 0.93 12.17
C ILE A 135 0.58 1.36 13.60
N ALA A 136 -0.42 1.29 14.49
CA ALA A 136 -0.33 1.83 15.83
C ALA A 136 0.78 1.16 16.67
N GLU A 137 0.99 -0.15 16.51
CA GLU A 137 2.09 -0.89 17.14
C GLU A 137 3.48 -0.44 16.67
N ARG A 138 3.60 0.06 15.43
CA ARG A 138 4.86 0.46 14.81
C ARG A 138 5.22 1.91 15.06
N VAL A 139 4.23 2.80 15.08
CA VAL A 139 4.43 4.24 15.36
C VAL A 139 4.49 4.53 16.85
N LEU A 140 3.94 3.64 17.68
CA LEU A 140 4.03 3.67 19.14
C LEU A 140 4.51 2.30 19.64
N PRO A 141 5.80 1.94 19.51
CA PRO A 141 6.32 0.71 20.10
C PRO A 141 6.36 0.82 21.63
N ASP A 142 6.28 -0.31 22.34
CA ASP A 142 6.38 -0.33 23.80
C ASP A 142 7.80 0.05 24.30
N ALA A 143 8.82 -0.25 23.51
CA ALA A 143 10.21 0.05 23.83
C ALA A 143 10.99 0.48 22.58
N LYS A 144 12.10 1.21 22.80
CA LYS A 144 13.03 1.57 21.73
C LYS A 144 13.63 0.30 21.11
N PRO A 145 13.55 0.10 19.79
CA PRO A 145 14.19 -1.06 19.16
C PRO A 145 15.72 -0.95 19.27
N GLU A 146 16.37 -2.10 19.44
CA GLU A 146 17.83 -2.19 19.47
C GLU A 146 18.38 -2.13 18.04
N THR A 147 19.20 -1.12 17.74
CA THR A 147 19.89 -1.04 16.45
C THR A 147 21.06 -2.02 16.44
N LYS A 148 21.06 -2.94 15.48
CA LYS A 148 22.15 -3.90 15.28
C LYS A 148 22.81 -3.67 13.91
N THR A 149 24.04 -4.14 13.79
CA THR A 149 24.80 -4.15 12.54
C THR A 149 25.18 -5.58 12.22
N TRP A 150 24.92 -5.99 10.99
CA TRP A 150 25.33 -7.25 10.41
C TRP A 150 26.24 -6.98 9.22
N GLU A 151 27.36 -7.67 9.16
CA GLU A 151 28.32 -7.57 8.07
C GLU A 151 28.41 -8.92 7.37
N PHE A 152 28.33 -8.88 6.05
CA PHE A 152 28.32 -10.04 5.18
C PHE A 152 29.43 -9.86 4.14
N ASP A 153 30.13 -10.95 3.86
CA ASP A 153 31.11 -11.06 2.78
C ASP A 153 30.69 -12.18 1.81
N ALA A 154 31.49 -12.43 0.77
CA ALA A 154 31.18 -13.45 -0.23
C ALA A 154 30.96 -14.88 0.31
N ARG A 155 31.39 -15.21 1.54
CA ARG A 155 31.10 -16.51 2.17
C ARG A 155 29.67 -16.61 2.67
N HIS A 156 29.06 -15.48 3.00
CA HIS A 156 27.67 -15.38 3.47
C HIS A 156 26.67 -15.29 2.31
N PHE A 157 27.15 -15.18 1.07
CA PHE A 157 26.32 -15.02 -0.11
C PHE A 157 26.04 -16.37 -0.76
N HIS A 158 24.77 -16.61 -1.04
CA HIS A 158 24.25 -17.85 -1.56
C HIS A 158 23.31 -17.58 -2.72
N GLY A 159 23.13 -18.58 -3.56
CA GLY A 159 22.34 -18.46 -4.78
C GLY A 159 21.41 -19.64 -4.99
N SER A 160 20.84 -19.73 -6.19
CA SER A 160 20.03 -20.86 -6.56
C SER A 160 20.87 -22.15 -6.42
N LYS A 161 20.35 -23.18 -5.75
CA LYS A 161 21.00 -24.50 -5.64
C LYS A 161 21.24 -25.18 -7.01
N ASN A 162 20.91 -24.49 -8.10
CA ASN A 162 21.07 -24.92 -9.48
C ASN A 162 22.50 -24.65 -9.96
N PHE A 163 23.37 -25.60 -9.60
CA PHE A 163 24.58 -26.00 -10.32
C PHE A 163 25.90 -25.23 -10.12
N ALA A 164 26.78 -25.94 -9.41
CA ALA A 164 28.19 -26.07 -9.74
C ALA A 164 28.40 -26.64 -11.16
N THR A 165 28.27 -25.83 -12.20
CA THR A 165 28.91 -26.08 -13.51
C THR A 165 28.91 -24.77 -14.30
N GLY A 166 30.09 -24.20 -14.54
CA GLY A 166 30.30 -22.91 -15.22
C GLY A 166 29.51 -22.74 -16.53
N GLY A 167 29.47 -21.52 -17.07
CA GLY A 167 28.65 -21.20 -18.24
C GLY A 167 27.89 -19.87 -18.14
N GLY A 168 27.57 -19.46 -16.92
CA GLY A 168 26.62 -18.40 -16.55
C GLY A 168 25.64 -18.90 -15.48
N GLY A 169 25.24 -18.03 -14.55
CA GLY A 169 24.53 -18.30 -13.29
C GLY A 169 24.97 -17.36 -12.14
N ASP A 170 24.81 -17.86 -10.91
CA ASP A 170 25.22 -17.25 -9.64
C ASP A 170 26.25 -18.14 -8.94
N PHE A 171 27.43 -17.60 -8.62
CA PHE A 171 28.54 -18.39 -8.06
C PHE A 171 29.53 -17.53 -7.28
N ARG A 172 30.29 -18.17 -6.38
CA ARG A 172 31.43 -17.54 -5.70
C ARG A 172 32.69 -17.61 -6.56
N ASP A 173 33.43 -16.52 -6.62
CA ASP A 173 34.69 -16.40 -7.34
C ASP A 173 35.65 -15.49 -6.55
N GLY A 174 36.59 -16.11 -5.85
CA GLY A 174 37.46 -15.44 -4.88
C GLY A 174 36.65 -14.82 -3.73
N ASP A 175 36.91 -13.55 -3.47
CA ASP A 175 36.26 -12.74 -2.44
C ASP A 175 34.94 -12.09 -2.91
N ASP A 176 34.45 -12.48 -4.09
CA ASP A 176 33.21 -11.97 -4.66
C ASP A 176 32.18 -13.08 -4.91
N TYR A 177 30.92 -12.67 -4.92
CA TYR A 177 29.79 -13.44 -5.42
C TYR A 177 29.27 -12.82 -6.72
N VAL A 178 29.19 -13.62 -7.78
CA VAL A 178 29.00 -13.14 -9.14
C VAL A 178 27.62 -13.52 -9.65
N LEU A 179 26.86 -12.54 -10.14
CA LEU A 179 25.61 -12.73 -10.88
C LEU A 179 25.84 -12.42 -12.36
N THR A 180 25.53 -13.36 -13.25
CA THR A 180 25.87 -13.23 -14.69
C THR A 180 24.67 -13.26 -15.63
N GLY A 181 23.46 -13.64 -15.19
CA GLY A 181 22.31 -13.65 -16.09
C GLY A 181 21.02 -14.27 -15.58
N PHE A 182 20.10 -14.51 -16.51
CA PHE A 182 18.74 -15.00 -16.30
C PHE A 182 18.58 -16.34 -17.05
N ARG A 183 18.35 -17.48 -16.37
CA ARG A 183 18.07 -18.79 -17.01
C ARG A 183 17.35 -19.80 -16.12
N PRO A 184 16.27 -20.45 -16.61
CA PRO A 184 15.03 -19.77 -17.01
C PRO A 184 14.43 -18.87 -15.91
N TYR A 185 15.10 -18.77 -14.75
CA TYR A 185 14.79 -17.92 -13.61
C TYR A 185 15.91 -16.88 -13.40
N ARG A 186 15.64 -15.81 -12.65
CA ARG A 186 16.66 -14.81 -12.28
C ARG A 186 17.72 -15.44 -11.39
N SER A 187 19.00 -15.14 -11.65
CA SER A 187 20.04 -15.32 -10.64
C SER A 187 19.78 -14.35 -9.50
N ASN A 188 19.68 -14.92 -8.30
CA ASN A 188 19.36 -14.20 -7.08
C ASN A 188 20.48 -14.45 -6.07
N LEU A 189 20.99 -13.38 -5.48
CA LEU A 189 21.86 -13.44 -4.31
C LEU A 189 20.98 -13.31 -3.08
N HIS A 190 20.94 -14.35 -2.26
CA HIS A 190 20.49 -14.25 -0.87
C HIS A 190 21.69 -14.38 0.05
N PHE A 191 21.50 -14.11 1.34
CA PHE A 191 22.59 -14.06 2.30
C PHE A 191 22.18 -14.60 3.65
N SER A 192 23.12 -15.23 4.35
CA SER A 192 22.93 -15.89 5.64
C SER A 192 23.78 -15.21 6.72
N ILE A 193 23.37 -15.30 7.99
CA ILE A 193 24.24 -14.93 9.12
C ILE A 193 25.35 -15.98 9.30
N ASP A 194 25.04 -17.24 9.03
CA ASP A 194 25.99 -18.35 9.08
C ASP A 194 26.49 -18.66 7.65
N PRO A 195 27.78 -18.43 7.33
CA PRO A 195 28.36 -18.73 6.02
C PRO A 195 28.18 -20.18 5.54
N GLU A 196 27.99 -21.12 6.47
CA GLU A 196 27.84 -22.53 6.14
C GLU A 196 26.36 -22.92 5.94
N SER A 197 25.44 -22.05 6.36
CA SER A 197 23.99 -22.26 6.19
C SER A 197 23.45 -21.56 4.93
N HIS A 198 22.47 -22.19 4.30
CA HIS A 198 21.69 -21.60 3.19
C HIS A 198 20.40 -20.92 3.67
N ASP A 199 20.28 -20.69 4.98
CA ASP A 199 19.17 -19.94 5.54
C ASP A 199 19.29 -18.47 5.16
N GLN A 200 18.16 -17.83 4.92
CA GLN A 200 18.16 -16.40 4.58
C GLN A 200 18.21 -15.57 5.86
N PHE A 201 18.92 -14.46 5.80
CA PHE A 201 18.86 -13.43 6.82
C PHE A 201 17.43 -12.94 6.97
N VAL A 202 16.91 -13.07 8.18
CA VAL A 202 15.55 -12.65 8.53
C VAL A 202 15.63 -11.34 9.29
N ILE A 203 14.86 -10.36 8.83
CA ILE A 203 14.74 -9.07 9.51
C ILE A 203 14.15 -9.28 10.91
N PRO A 204 14.85 -8.86 11.99
CA PRO A 204 14.46 -9.22 13.35
C PRO A 204 13.29 -8.39 13.89
N ALA A 205 13.15 -7.15 13.41
CA ALA A 205 12.17 -6.20 13.91
C ALA A 205 11.73 -5.24 12.81
N PHE A 206 10.54 -4.67 12.95
CA PHE A 206 10.09 -3.61 12.03
C PHE A 206 10.94 -2.34 12.18
N GLY A 207 11.25 -1.70 11.06
CA GLY A 207 11.77 -0.34 11.02
C GLY A 207 12.61 -0.07 9.79
N THR A 208 13.31 1.05 9.76
CA THR A 208 14.18 1.41 8.64
C THR A 208 15.54 0.74 8.78
N TYR A 209 16.03 0.11 7.73
CA TYR A 209 17.35 -0.52 7.67
C TYR A 209 18.17 0.14 6.58
N ARG A 210 19.42 0.47 6.88
CA ARG A 210 20.41 0.91 5.90
C ARG A 210 21.15 -0.30 5.36
N LEU A 211 21.20 -0.40 4.04
CA LEU A 211 21.96 -1.39 3.31
C LEU A 211 23.11 -0.65 2.61
N GLU A 212 24.35 -1.01 2.95
CA GLU A 212 25.56 -0.54 2.28
C GLU A 212 26.18 -1.72 1.56
N VAL A 213 26.08 -1.74 0.23
CA VAL A 213 26.47 -2.89 -0.59
C VAL A 213 27.66 -2.51 -1.46
N LYS A 214 28.78 -3.23 -1.34
CA LYS A 214 29.90 -3.15 -2.27
C LYS A 214 29.65 -4.10 -3.42
N ALA A 215 29.36 -3.53 -4.58
CA ALA A 215 29.14 -4.26 -5.81
C ALA A 215 29.61 -3.46 -7.02
N HIS A 216 30.10 -4.14 -8.05
CA HIS A 216 30.52 -3.50 -9.30
C HIS A 216 30.17 -4.35 -10.51
N SER A 217 29.96 -3.70 -11.65
CA SER A 217 29.81 -4.39 -12.92
C SER A 217 31.17 -4.66 -13.55
N GLU A 218 31.31 -5.84 -14.15
CA GLU A 218 32.47 -6.25 -14.95
C GLU A 218 32.02 -6.46 -16.39
N LYS A 219 32.92 -6.24 -17.35
CA LYS A 219 32.66 -6.47 -18.80
C LYS A 219 31.40 -5.72 -19.30
N SER A 220 31.11 -4.56 -18.69
CA SER A 220 30.06 -3.64 -19.09
C SER A 220 30.63 -2.24 -19.28
N ASN A 221 30.08 -1.51 -20.24
CA ASN A 221 30.40 -0.11 -20.54
C ASN A 221 29.19 0.81 -20.31
N GLN A 222 28.16 0.33 -19.60
CA GLN A 222 26.93 1.07 -19.34
C GLN A 222 26.56 1.01 -17.86
N GLY A 223 25.61 1.86 -17.47
CA GLY A 223 24.96 1.73 -16.16
C GLY A 223 24.12 0.46 -16.10
N GLU A 224 24.06 -0.13 -14.92
CA GLU A 224 23.34 -1.36 -14.61
C GLU A 224 22.21 -1.11 -13.62
N VAL A 225 21.36 -2.12 -13.41
CA VAL A 225 20.25 -2.07 -12.46
C VAL A 225 20.29 -3.30 -11.56
N ILE A 226 20.30 -3.07 -10.25
CA ILE A 226 20.17 -4.11 -9.23
C ILE A 226 18.72 -4.11 -8.74
N GLY A 227 18.07 -5.28 -8.74
CA GLY A 227 16.76 -5.45 -8.12
C GLY A 227 16.89 -5.99 -6.70
N ILE A 228 16.18 -5.39 -5.75
CA ILE A 228 16.02 -5.90 -4.37
C ILE A 228 14.61 -6.48 -4.24
N ASN A 229 14.54 -7.77 -3.96
CA ASN A 229 13.29 -8.49 -3.73
C ASN A 229 13.00 -8.61 -2.23
N LEU A 230 11.74 -8.42 -1.86
CA LEU A 230 11.21 -8.67 -0.52
C LEU A 230 10.40 -9.98 -0.53
N GLY A 231 10.65 -10.88 0.42
CA GLY A 231 9.92 -12.15 0.57
C GLY A 231 10.78 -13.38 0.28
N ASP A 232 10.17 -14.52 -0.11
CA ASP A 232 10.94 -15.70 -0.52
C ASP A 232 11.68 -15.40 -1.83
N GLY A 233 12.95 -15.00 -1.70
CA GLY A 233 13.84 -14.67 -2.79
C GLY A 233 14.05 -15.80 -3.80
N ARG A 234 13.57 -17.02 -3.53
CA ARG A 234 13.61 -18.12 -4.52
C ARG A 234 12.57 -17.94 -5.63
N HIS A 235 11.42 -17.31 -5.37
CA HIS A 235 10.32 -17.16 -6.33
C HIS A 235 9.60 -15.81 -6.14
N PRO A 236 10.17 -14.68 -6.58
CA PRO A 236 9.45 -13.42 -6.54
C PRO A 236 8.17 -13.52 -7.38
N THR A 237 7.01 -13.51 -6.72
CA THR A 237 5.69 -13.72 -7.34
C THR A 237 5.17 -12.48 -8.06
N SER A 238 5.75 -11.30 -7.82
CA SER A 238 5.39 -10.04 -8.50
C SER A 238 6.61 -9.15 -8.76
N PHE A 239 6.80 -8.75 -10.02
CA PHE A 239 7.87 -7.85 -10.46
C PHE A 239 7.65 -6.39 -10.01
N GLN A 240 6.43 -6.04 -9.60
CA GLN A 240 6.07 -4.71 -9.10
C GLN A 240 6.66 -4.44 -7.70
N MET A 241 6.98 -5.50 -6.94
CA MET A 241 7.50 -5.40 -5.58
C MET A 241 9.04 -5.26 -5.53
N ILE A 242 9.70 -5.23 -6.69
CA ILE A 242 11.16 -5.16 -6.79
C ILE A 242 11.59 -3.71 -6.68
N ARG A 243 12.43 -3.40 -5.69
CA ARG A 243 13.10 -2.10 -5.62
C ARG A 243 14.31 -2.10 -6.54
N ARG A 244 14.27 -1.27 -7.60
CA ARG A 244 15.36 -1.16 -8.57
C ARG A 244 16.32 -0.04 -8.17
N ILE A 245 17.58 -0.40 -8.00
CA ILE A 245 18.68 0.51 -7.69
C ILE A 245 19.51 0.72 -8.96
N PRO A 246 19.55 1.94 -9.53
CA PRO A 246 20.43 2.24 -10.64
C PRO A 246 21.89 2.22 -10.15
N MET A 247 22.75 1.58 -10.92
CA MET A 247 24.19 1.51 -10.72
C MET A 247 24.88 2.16 -11.91
N PRO A 248 25.21 3.46 -11.85
CA PRO A 248 25.98 4.12 -12.90
C PRO A 248 27.25 3.34 -13.27
N HIS A 249 27.70 3.49 -14.52
CA HIS A 249 28.91 2.83 -14.98
C HIS A 249 30.11 3.22 -14.10
N GLY A 250 30.89 2.23 -13.65
CA GLY A 250 32.04 2.43 -12.76
C GLY A 250 31.69 2.52 -11.27
N SER A 251 30.42 2.39 -10.88
CA SER A 251 30.02 2.31 -9.48
C SER A 251 30.69 1.12 -8.77
N LYS A 252 31.13 1.35 -7.53
CA LYS A 252 31.76 0.35 -6.64
C LYS A 252 30.83 -0.14 -5.52
N GLY A 253 29.59 0.34 -5.51
CA GLY A 253 28.57 -0.03 -4.55
C GLY A 253 27.40 0.95 -4.56
N PHE A 254 26.46 0.73 -3.66
CA PHE A 254 25.33 1.61 -3.40
C PHE A 254 24.94 1.56 -1.93
N THR A 255 24.28 2.63 -1.48
CA THR A 255 23.62 2.69 -0.18
C THR A 255 22.14 2.96 -0.40
N THR A 256 21.29 2.21 0.31
CA THR A 256 19.85 2.44 0.28
C THR A 256 19.24 2.20 1.64
N GLU A 257 18.13 2.88 1.94
CA GLU A 257 17.36 2.68 3.17
C GLU A 257 15.98 2.12 2.83
N LEU A 258 15.58 1.07 3.54
CA LEU A 258 14.32 0.37 3.34
C LEU A 258 13.59 0.24 4.67
N THR A 259 12.28 0.53 4.68
CA THR A 259 11.42 0.15 5.81
C THR A 259 11.02 -1.32 5.65
N LEU A 260 11.43 -2.16 6.58
CA LEU A 260 11.27 -3.63 6.53
C LEU A 260 10.44 -4.12 7.73
N LYS A 261 9.72 -5.22 7.55
CA LYS A 261 8.92 -5.90 8.57
C LYS A 261 9.74 -7.03 9.20
N ALA A 262 9.44 -7.35 10.46
CA ALA A 262 9.97 -8.56 11.08
C ALA A 262 9.55 -9.79 10.26
N GLY A 263 10.50 -10.67 9.96
CA GLY A 263 10.26 -11.82 9.08
C GLY A 263 10.58 -11.59 7.60
N ASP A 264 10.79 -10.34 7.17
CA ASP A 264 11.19 -10.07 5.79
C ASP A 264 12.55 -10.70 5.50
N MET A 265 12.71 -11.19 4.27
CA MET A 265 13.97 -11.69 3.72
C MET A 265 14.27 -10.94 2.43
N LEU A 266 15.54 -10.70 2.16
CA LEU A 266 16.01 -9.90 1.05
C LEU A 266 16.84 -10.74 0.08
N ALA A 267 16.65 -10.48 -1.21
CA ALA A 267 17.54 -11.01 -2.25
C ALA A 267 17.86 -9.95 -3.30
N PHE A 268 19.10 -9.96 -3.80
CA PHE A 268 19.55 -9.08 -4.88
C PHE A 268 19.53 -9.81 -6.22
N THR A 269 19.30 -9.05 -7.28
CA THR A 269 19.24 -9.55 -8.66
C THR A 269 19.96 -8.61 -9.60
N PHE A 270 20.49 -9.14 -10.69
CA PHE A 270 21.06 -8.35 -11.78
C PHE A 270 20.02 -8.13 -12.88
N ASP A 271 19.12 -7.16 -12.67
CA ASP A 271 17.90 -6.98 -13.47
C ASP A 271 18.19 -6.48 -14.91
N SER A 272 19.35 -5.85 -15.15
CA SER A 272 19.80 -5.40 -16.48
C SER A 272 20.66 -6.40 -17.26
N ALA A 273 20.82 -7.63 -16.76
CA ALA A 273 21.64 -8.65 -17.40
C ALA A 273 21.23 -8.92 -18.86
N ARG A 274 22.24 -9.07 -19.74
CA ARG A 274 22.05 -9.08 -21.20
C ARG A 274 22.06 -10.46 -21.85
N VAL A 275 22.59 -11.46 -21.16
CA VAL A 275 22.89 -12.76 -21.75
C VAL A 275 21.90 -13.80 -21.23
N PRO A 276 20.77 -14.02 -21.93
CA PRO A 276 20.07 -15.29 -21.81
C PRO A 276 20.93 -16.35 -22.49
N GLY A 277 20.80 -17.59 -22.08
CA GLY A 277 21.18 -18.64 -23.01
C GLY A 277 20.74 -20.03 -22.63
N ARG A 278 21.03 -20.91 -23.57
CA ARG A 278 20.54 -22.28 -23.70
C ARG A 278 21.21 -23.33 -22.82
N THR A 279 22.51 -23.12 -22.65
CA THR A 279 23.46 -24.22 -22.52
C THR A 279 23.90 -24.40 -21.07
N LEU A 280 23.76 -25.64 -20.58
CA LEU A 280 24.36 -26.14 -19.33
C LEU A 280 25.87 -26.42 -19.47
N ALA A 281 26.45 -26.16 -20.64
CA ALA A 281 27.86 -26.44 -20.92
C ALA A 281 28.78 -25.43 -20.22
N LYS A 282 29.82 -25.95 -19.57
CA LYS A 282 30.92 -25.19 -18.95
C LYS A 282 31.64 -24.30 -19.96
N LYS A 283 31.23 -23.04 -20.04
CA LYS A 283 31.94 -22.00 -20.79
C LYS A 283 32.22 -20.80 -19.88
N PRO A 284 33.39 -20.16 -19.96
CA PRO A 284 33.61 -18.89 -19.28
C PRO A 284 32.55 -17.87 -19.71
N HIS A 285 31.92 -17.18 -18.74
CA HIS A 285 30.99 -16.09 -19.05
C HIS A 285 31.77 -14.88 -19.58
N THR A 286 31.43 -14.44 -20.79
CA THR A 286 32.12 -13.35 -21.50
C THR A 286 31.31 -12.05 -21.52
N GLY A 287 30.06 -12.07 -21.07
CA GLY A 287 29.21 -10.88 -21.01
C GLY A 287 29.31 -10.10 -19.70
N PRO A 288 28.50 -9.04 -19.55
CA PRO A 288 28.39 -8.30 -18.29
C PRO A 288 28.10 -9.19 -17.09
N ALA A 289 28.74 -8.93 -15.97
CA ALA A 289 28.50 -9.58 -14.69
C ALA A 289 28.41 -8.54 -13.58
N MET A 290 27.66 -8.85 -12.52
CA MET A 290 27.61 -8.05 -11.30
C MET A 290 28.32 -8.82 -10.19
N ARG A 291 29.33 -8.21 -9.57
CA ARG A 291 30.13 -8.82 -8.50
C ARG A 291 29.78 -8.14 -7.17
N PHE A 292 29.42 -8.93 -6.16
CA PHE A 292 29.12 -8.50 -4.80
C PHE A 292 30.24 -8.98 -3.88
N SER A 293 30.92 -8.06 -3.19
CA SER A 293 32.04 -8.41 -2.32
C SER A 293 31.66 -8.37 -0.85
N GLN A 294 30.95 -7.32 -0.46
CA GLN A 294 30.56 -7.06 0.93
C GLN A 294 29.21 -6.39 1.01
N MET A 295 28.52 -6.61 2.11
CA MET A 295 27.32 -5.89 2.47
C MET A 295 27.27 -5.65 3.97
N LYS A 296 26.83 -4.46 4.34
CA LYS A 296 26.49 -4.12 5.71
C LYS A 296 25.02 -3.77 5.80
N VAL A 297 24.34 -4.38 6.76
CA VAL A 297 22.95 -4.08 7.11
C VAL A 297 22.94 -3.49 8.51
N THR A 298 22.38 -2.30 8.67
CA THR A 298 22.26 -1.65 9.98
C THR A 298 20.80 -1.26 10.22
N GLY A 299 20.21 -1.74 11.31
CA GLY A 299 18.87 -1.34 11.71
C GLY A 299 18.25 -2.19 12.84
N PRO A 300 17.01 -1.88 13.24
CA PRO A 300 16.25 -0.68 12.85
C PRO A 300 16.97 0.62 13.24
N LEU A 301 17.08 1.56 12.30
CA LEU A 301 17.64 2.88 12.54
C LEU A 301 16.67 3.68 13.39
N THR A 302 17.17 4.23 14.49
CA THR A 302 16.40 5.11 15.37
C THR A 302 17.23 6.35 15.66
N GLU A 303 17.14 7.35 14.77
CA GLU A 303 17.87 8.62 14.91
C GLU A 303 17.51 9.35 16.20
N GLN A 304 16.23 9.31 16.58
CA GLN A 304 15.72 9.97 17.76
C GLN A 304 14.67 9.11 18.47
N TRP A 305 14.71 9.11 19.80
CA TRP A 305 13.69 8.53 20.65
C TRP A 305 13.22 9.56 21.70
N PRO A 306 11.92 9.87 21.81
CA PRO A 306 10.80 9.43 20.97
C PRO A 306 10.93 9.86 19.51
N THR A 307 10.37 9.06 18.58
CA THR A 307 10.41 9.35 17.13
C THR A 307 9.53 10.57 16.78
N ALA A 308 9.68 11.10 15.56
CA ALA A 308 8.81 12.18 15.07
C ALA A 308 7.32 11.78 15.11
N ALA A 309 6.99 10.54 14.73
CA ALA A 309 5.63 10.01 14.84
C ALA A 309 5.14 9.97 16.28
N MET A 310 5.95 9.49 17.23
CA MET A 310 5.59 9.46 18.65
C MET A 310 5.32 10.86 19.18
N LYS A 311 6.14 11.86 18.82
CA LYS A 311 5.93 13.26 19.21
C LYS A 311 4.68 13.86 18.57
N ALA A 312 4.38 13.52 17.32
CA ALA A 312 3.18 13.98 16.63
C ALA A 312 1.91 13.39 17.27
N ILE A 313 1.93 12.10 17.63
CA ILE A 313 0.79 11.39 18.22
C ILE A 313 0.59 11.77 19.69
N LEU A 314 1.69 11.86 20.45
CA LEU A 314 1.68 12.11 21.88
C LEU A 314 2.67 13.24 22.22
N PRO A 315 2.31 14.51 21.94
CA PRO A 315 3.20 15.65 22.18
C PRO A 315 3.44 15.93 23.66
N ARG A 316 2.56 15.42 24.55
CA ARG A 316 2.66 15.57 26.01
C ARG A 316 2.38 14.23 26.69
N PRO A 317 3.16 13.81 27.70
CA PRO A 317 3.04 12.49 28.31
C PRO A 317 1.80 12.29 29.20
N ASN A 318 1.14 13.36 29.65
CA ASN A 318 0.04 13.31 30.63
C ASN A 318 -1.28 13.85 30.05
N MET A 319 -1.54 13.67 28.76
CA MET A 319 -2.79 14.13 28.13
C MET A 319 -3.99 13.38 28.70
N LYS A 320 -5.06 14.10 29.01
CA LYS A 320 -6.32 13.48 29.44
C LYS A 320 -6.98 12.74 28.25
N PRO A 321 -7.81 11.71 28.49
CA PRO A 321 -8.49 10.96 27.42
C PRO A 321 -9.16 11.84 26.35
N GLY A 322 -9.89 12.86 26.77
CA GLY A 322 -10.55 13.80 25.85
C GLY A 322 -9.59 14.64 25.03
N GLU A 323 -8.51 15.14 25.64
CA GLU A 323 -7.50 15.97 24.96
C GLU A 323 -6.75 15.17 23.89
N LEU A 324 -6.45 13.90 24.20
CA LEU A 324 -5.78 13.00 23.26
C LEU A 324 -6.68 12.64 22.07
N VAL A 325 -7.97 12.39 22.32
CA VAL A 325 -8.96 12.15 21.25
C VAL A 325 -9.05 13.35 20.32
N ASP A 326 -9.19 14.57 20.86
CA ASP A 326 -9.32 15.77 20.05
C ASP A 326 -8.05 16.06 19.26
N HIS A 327 -6.88 15.87 19.88
CA HIS A 327 -5.57 16.03 19.23
C HIS A 327 -5.39 15.06 18.07
N LEU A 328 -5.63 13.75 18.29
CA LEU A 328 -5.45 12.75 17.25
C LEU A 328 -6.49 12.85 16.14
N ALA A 329 -7.74 13.21 16.47
CA ALA A 329 -8.75 13.45 15.46
C ALA A 329 -8.36 14.63 14.55
N LEU A 330 -7.86 15.72 15.14
CA LEU A 330 -7.37 16.87 14.38
C LEU A 330 -6.14 16.50 13.54
N LEU A 331 -5.19 15.75 14.10
CA LEU A 331 -4.01 15.27 13.38
C LEU A 331 -4.39 14.44 12.14
N LEU A 332 -5.30 13.48 12.31
CA LEU A 332 -5.66 12.52 11.25
C LEU A 332 -6.60 13.10 10.21
N THR A 333 -7.59 13.90 10.64
CA THR A 333 -8.72 14.32 9.79
C THR A 333 -8.73 15.81 9.48
N GLN A 334 -7.87 16.60 10.14
CA GLN A 334 -7.85 18.07 10.09
C GLN A 334 -9.19 18.73 10.46
N ARG A 335 -10.06 17.96 11.14
CA ARG A 335 -11.40 18.34 11.58
C ARG A 335 -11.61 17.85 13.02
N PRO A 336 -12.43 18.56 13.84
CA PRO A 336 -12.84 18.04 15.13
C PRO A 336 -13.79 16.85 14.97
N VAL A 337 -13.79 15.93 15.94
CA VAL A 337 -14.83 14.90 16.01
C VAL A 337 -16.18 15.56 16.30
N PRO A 338 -17.26 15.20 15.60
CA PRO A 338 -18.59 15.68 15.94
C PRO A 338 -18.93 15.42 17.41
N LEU A 339 -19.54 16.42 18.08
CA LEU A 339 -19.83 16.36 19.51
C LEU A 339 -20.67 15.14 19.92
N LYS A 340 -21.53 14.65 19.02
CA LYS A 340 -22.34 13.44 19.21
C LYS A 340 -21.51 12.15 19.29
N ASP A 341 -20.40 12.06 18.55
CA ASP A 341 -19.59 10.85 18.42
C ASP A 341 -18.40 10.87 19.39
N ARG A 342 -17.96 12.06 19.81
CA ARG A 342 -16.83 12.27 20.71
C ARG A 342 -16.88 11.40 21.98
N PRO A 343 -18.01 11.26 22.71
CA PRO A 343 -18.07 10.45 23.92
C PRO A 343 -17.63 8.99 23.72
N VAL A 344 -17.88 8.41 22.53
CA VAL A 344 -17.50 7.02 22.22
C VAL A 344 -15.98 6.86 22.20
N PHE A 345 -15.27 7.75 21.49
CA PHE A 345 -13.81 7.74 21.44
C PHE A 345 -13.18 8.00 22.82
N VAL A 346 -13.76 8.94 23.59
CA VAL A 346 -13.28 9.26 24.94
C VAL A 346 -13.47 8.10 25.90
N ALA A 347 -14.58 7.37 25.80
CA ALA A 347 -14.81 6.17 26.62
C ALA A 347 -13.78 5.07 26.32
N ILE A 348 -13.38 4.88 25.05
CA ILE A 348 -12.32 3.94 24.67
C ILE A 348 -10.97 4.37 25.24
N ALA A 349 -10.63 5.65 25.13
CA ALA A 349 -9.42 6.21 25.70
C ALA A 349 -9.37 6.01 27.24
N ALA A 350 -10.46 6.32 27.93
CA ALA A 350 -10.56 6.19 29.39
C ALA A 350 -10.37 4.74 29.86
N LYS A 351 -10.89 3.74 29.13
CA LYS A 351 -10.68 2.32 29.43
C LYS A 351 -9.21 1.89 29.40
N GLN A 352 -8.38 2.61 28.64
CA GLN A 352 -6.95 2.28 28.46
C GLN A 352 -6.04 3.15 29.33
N GLN A 353 -6.60 4.07 30.13
CA GLN A 353 -5.83 4.99 30.95
C GLN A 353 -4.96 4.26 31.98
N ALA A 354 -5.47 3.17 32.58
CA ALA A 354 -4.73 2.37 33.55
C ALA A 354 -3.54 1.60 32.94
N ALA A 355 -3.56 1.34 31.63
CA ALA A 355 -2.47 0.67 30.91
C ALA A 355 -1.33 1.64 30.51
N GLY A 356 -1.46 2.94 30.80
CA GLY A 356 -0.46 3.97 30.53
C GLY A 356 -0.71 4.74 29.24
N THR A 357 0.01 5.86 29.09
CA THR A 357 -0.26 6.84 28.02
C THR A 357 -0.04 6.29 26.62
N VAL A 358 0.97 5.44 26.42
CA VAL A 358 1.26 4.82 25.11
C VAL A 358 0.14 3.86 24.70
N ALA A 359 -0.34 3.01 25.61
CA ALA A 359 -1.44 2.08 25.36
C ALA A 359 -2.75 2.82 25.06
N MET A 360 -3.02 3.91 25.78
CA MET A 360 -4.14 4.80 25.51
C MET A 360 -4.04 5.45 24.12
N ALA A 361 -2.88 6.03 23.77
CA ALA A 361 -2.64 6.63 22.45
C ALA A 361 -2.78 5.61 21.32
N ARG A 362 -2.24 4.40 21.49
CA ARG A 362 -2.37 3.29 20.53
C ARG A 362 -3.85 2.95 20.29
N SER A 363 -4.65 2.85 21.34
CA SER A 363 -6.07 2.49 21.26
C SER A 363 -6.93 3.59 20.61
N VAL A 364 -6.66 4.85 20.93
CA VAL A 364 -7.32 6.00 20.29
C VAL A 364 -6.96 6.07 18.80
N LEU A 365 -5.67 5.92 18.47
CA LEU A 365 -5.20 5.89 17.10
C LEU A 365 -5.87 4.77 16.29
N ILE A 366 -5.90 3.55 16.83
CA ILE A 366 -6.59 2.41 16.18
C ILE A 366 -8.04 2.76 15.89
N THR A 367 -8.76 3.29 16.89
CA THR A 367 -10.19 3.57 16.78
C THR A 367 -10.46 4.64 15.73
N LEU A 368 -9.68 5.73 15.71
CA LEU A 368 -9.82 6.79 14.72
C LEU A 368 -9.46 6.32 13.31
N LEU A 369 -8.40 5.54 13.14
CA LEU A 369 -8.01 4.97 11.83
C LEU A 369 -9.03 3.99 11.25
N THR A 370 -9.88 3.41 12.10
CA THR A 370 -11.02 2.56 11.69
C THR A 370 -12.35 3.30 11.59
N SER A 371 -12.38 4.59 11.95
CA SER A 371 -13.60 5.38 11.99
C SER A 371 -14.02 5.85 10.60
N PRO A 372 -15.34 5.94 10.33
CA PRO A 372 -15.84 6.62 9.13
C PRO A 372 -15.31 8.05 8.95
N HIS A 373 -15.02 8.75 10.07
CA HIS A 373 -14.46 10.12 10.05
C HIS A 373 -13.09 10.21 9.37
N PHE A 374 -12.34 9.10 9.36
CA PHE A 374 -11.03 9.00 8.72
C PHE A 374 -11.11 8.26 7.37
N ILE A 375 -11.81 7.12 7.33
CA ILE A 375 -11.87 6.26 6.14
C ILE A 375 -12.58 6.94 4.97
N TYR A 376 -13.56 7.81 5.23
CA TYR A 376 -14.33 8.49 4.20
C TYR A 376 -14.01 9.98 4.12
N LYS A 377 -13.82 10.45 2.88
CA LYS A 377 -13.82 11.85 2.49
C LYS A 377 -15.28 12.31 2.40
N ALA A 378 -15.84 12.68 3.55
CA ALA A 378 -17.12 13.38 3.61
C ALA A 378 -16.92 14.84 3.19
N GLU A 379 -17.72 15.27 2.22
CA GLU A 379 -17.74 16.64 1.71
C GLU A 379 -19.18 17.19 1.79
N SER A 380 -19.28 18.44 2.21
CA SER A 380 -20.52 19.20 2.23
C SER A 380 -20.96 19.59 0.80
N ASN A 381 -22.26 19.83 0.59
CA ASN A 381 -22.79 20.30 -0.71
C ASN A 381 -22.06 21.55 -1.20
N GLU A 382 -21.81 22.49 -0.27
CA GLU A 382 -20.89 23.60 -0.46
C GLU A 382 -19.61 23.31 0.34
N LEU A 383 -18.48 23.23 -0.36
CA LEU A 383 -17.21 22.92 0.28
C LEU A 383 -16.81 24.02 1.27
N THR A 384 -16.60 23.62 2.51
CA THR A 384 -15.87 24.40 3.51
C THR A 384 -14.44 24.66 3.05
N ALA A 385 -13.77 25.62 3.68
CA ALA A 385 -12.36 25.90 3.44
C ALA A 385 -11.48 24.62 3.56
N VAL A 386 -11.68 23.85 4.64
CA VAL A 386 -10.89 22.63 4.91
C VAL A 386 -11.19 21.54 3.87
N GLU A 387 -12.45 21.33 3.51
CA GLU A 387 -12.81 20.35 2.47
C GLU A 387 -12.21 20.72 1.11
N ARG A 388 -12.14 22.01 0.75
CA ARG A 388 -11.47 22.47 -0.47
C ARG A 388 -9.98 22.16 -0.47
N ALA A 389 -9.29 22.38 0.65
CA ALA A 389 -7.88 21.99 0.79
C ALA A 389 -7.69 20.48 0.65
N HIS A 390 -8.54 19.69 1.30
CA HIS A 390 -8.51 18.22 1.19
C HIS A 390 -8.75 17.76 -0.24
N ARG A 391 -9.79 18.28 -0.92
CA ARG A 391 -10.08 17.90 -2.30
C ARG A 391 -8.89 18.14 -3.21
N LEU A 392 -8.22 19.29 -3.07
CA LEU A 392 -7.03 19.61 -3.85
C LEU A 392 -5.81 18.73 -3.50
N SER A 393 -5.57 18.48 -2.21
CA SER A 393 -4.44 17.65 -1.76
C SER A 393 -4.58 16.20 -2.16
N TYR A 394 -5.77 15.62 -2.03
CA TYR A 394 -6.02 14.24 -2.47
C TYR A 394 -6.03 14.12 -4.00
N PHE A 395 -6.36 15.19 -4.73
CA PHE A 395 -6.25 15.20 -6.18
C PHE A 395 -4.77 15.20 -6.65
N LEU A 396 -3.94 16.13 -6.15
CA LEU A 396 -2.57 16.33 -6.65
C LEU A 396 -1.52 15.47 -5.94
N TRP A 397 -1.69 15.19 -4.65
CA TRP A 397 -0.69 14.49 -3.82
C TRP A 397 -1.15 13.13 -3.31
N ASN A 398 -2.39 12.71 -3.61
CA ASN A 398 -3.00 11.49 -3.07
C ASN A 398 -2.85 11.39 -1.54
N SER A 399 -2.92 12.53 -0.83
CA SER A 399 -2.68 12.58 0.62
C SER A 399 -3.29 13.84 1.25
N ILE A 400 -3.12 13.99 2.57
CA ILE A 400 -3.60 15.11 3.37
C ILE A 400 -2.98 16.45 2.93
N PRO A 401 -3.68 17.58 3.17
CA PRO A 401 -3.13 18.89 2.90
C PRO A 401 -2.03 19.23 3.90
N ASP A 402 -1.02 20.00 3.47
CA ASP A 402 -0.02 20.55 4.37
C ASP A 402 -0.53 21.80 5.11
N ALA A 403 0.22 22.25 6.10
CA ALA A 403 -0.13 23.42 6.90
C ALA A 403 -0.31 24.69 6.04
N THR A 404 0.52 24.85 5.00
CA THR A 404 0.46 25.99 4.07
C THR A 404 -0.86 26.01 3.30
N LEU A 405 -1.29 24.87 2.74
CA LEU A 405 -2.56 24.76 2.01
C LEU A 405 -3.75 24.96 2.95
N LEU A 406 -3.70 24.41 4.17
CA LEU A 406 -4.74 24.62 5.18
C LEU A 406 -4.85 26.11 5.59
N ALA A 407 -3.73 26.82 5.74
CA ALA A 407 -3.73 28.25 6.04
C ALA A 407 -4.31 29.09 4.88
N ALA A 408 -3.93 28.78 3.64
CA ALA A 408 -4.50 29.42 2.45
C ALA A 408 -6.01 29.16 2.31
N ALA A 409 -6.47 27.97 2.67
CA ALA A 409 -7.88 27.65 2.72
C ALA A 409 -8.62 28.45 3.80
N ARG A 410 -8.12 28.42 5.05
CA ARG A 410 -8.77 29.09 6.19
C ARG A 410 -8.85 30.61 6.03
N SER A 411 -7.89 31.22 5.34
CA SER A 411 -7.90 32.66 5.02
C SER A 411 -8.82 33.03 3.86
N GLY A 412 -9.44 32.07 3.17
CA GLY A 412 -10.26 32.29 1.97
C GLY A 412 -9.46 32.50 0.68
N ALA A 413 -8.12 32.58 0.75
CA ALA A 413 -7.26 32.76 -0.42
C ALA A 413 -7.45 31.63 -1.44
N LEU A 414 -7.54 30.37 -0.99
CA LEU A 414 -7.76 29.21 -1.86
C LEU A 414 -9.10 29.26 -2.62
N ALA A 415 -10.13 29.86 -2.04
CA ALA A 415 -11.44 30.00 -2.68
C ALA A 415 -11.43 31.13 -3.72
N LYS A 416 -10.64 32.19 -3.48
CA LYS A 416 -10.50 33.33 -4.38
C LYS A 416 -9.65 33.00 -5.61
N ASP A 417 -8.47 32.42 -5.39
CA ASP A 417 -7.56 32.00 -6.46
C ASP A 417 -6.66 30.84 -5.97
N PRO A 418 -6.88 29.60 -6.47
CA PRO A 418 -6.07 28.46 -6.09
C PRO A 418 -4.74 28.36 -6.84
N SER A 419 -4.50 29.18 -7.87
CA SER A 419 -3.41 28.98 -8.85
C SER A 419 -2.02 28.88 -8.20
N ALA A 420 -1.72 29.79 -7.27
CA ALA A 420 -0.45 29.78 -6.55
C ALA A 420 -0.22 28.50 -5.72
N GLN A 421 -1.28 27.93 -5.13
CA GLN A 421 -1.18 26.66 -4.40
C GLN A 421 -1.06 25.48 -5.35
N VAL A 422 -1.79 25.47 -6.47
CA VAL A 422 -1.70 24.42 -7.50
C VAL A 422 -0.28 24.35 -8.06
N GLU A 423 0.31 25.47 -8.48
CA GLU A 423 1.67 25.51 -9.01
C GLU A 423 2.71 25.04 -7.99
N ARG A 424 2.59 25.48 -6.73
CA ARG A 424 3.46 25.02 -5.65
C ARG A 424 3.37 23.51 -5.47
N MET A 425 2.15 22.97 -5.44
CA MET A 425 1.91 21.56 -5.23
C MET A 425 2.40 20.70 -6.39
N LEU A 426 2.28 21.18 -7.63
CA LEU A 426 2.80 20.49 -8.82
C LEU A 426 4.34 20.43 -8.85
N LYS A 427 5.02 21.42 -8.25
CA LYS A 427 6.49 21.44 -8.11
C LYS A 427 6.99 20.56 -6.95
N ASP A 428 6.11 20.15 -6.05
CA ASP A 428 6.46 19.28 -4.93
C ASP A 428 6.63 17.83 -5.41
N PRO A 429 7.66 17.08 -4.95
CA PRO A 429 7.85 15.67 -5.31
C PRO A 429 6.61 14.77 -5.10
N LYS A 430 5.71 15.14 -4.18
CA LYS A 430 4.43 14.44 -3.96
C LYS A 430 3.51 14.45 -5.19
N ALA A 431 3.63 15.42 -6.10
CA ALA A 431 2.88 15.43 -7.37
C ALA A 431 3.18 14.20 -8.24
N GLY A 432 4.36 13.59 -8.06
CA GLY A 432 4.70 12.31 -8.68
C GLY A 432 3.71 11.18 -8.35
N ARG A 433 3.01 11.26 -7.21
CA ARG A 433 1.96 10.29 -6.82
C ARG A 433 0.75 10.39 -7.74
N PHE A 434 0.30 11.61 -8.06
CA PHE A 434 -0.77 11.83 -9.03
C PHE A 434 -0.36 11.33 -10.42
N VAL A 435 0.84 11.70 -10.87
CA VAL A 435 1.38 11.27 -12.18
C VAL A 435 1.42 9.74 -12.28
N GLU A 436 1.96 9.06 -11.27
CA GLU A 436 2.03 7.60 -11.24
C GLU A 436 0.63 6.98 -11.25
N ASP A 437 -0.25 7.45 -10.35
CA ASP A 437 -1.57 6.88 -10.14
C ASP A 437 -2.52 7.10 -11.31
N PHE A 438 -2.51 8.30 -11.90
CA PHE A 438 -3.32 8.64 -13.06
C PHE A 438 -2.85 7.88 -14.32
N THR A 439 -1.56 7.92 -14.63
CA THR A 439 -1.03 7.24 -15.83
C THR A 439 -1.09 5.72 -15.73
N ARG A 440 -0.96 5.15 -14.52
CA ARG A 440 -1.17 3.71 -14.29
C ARG A 440 -2.55 3.30 -14.80
N GLN A 441 -3.58 4.04 -14.40
CA GLN A 441 -4.97 3.71 -14.66
C GLN A 441 -5.38 4.04 -16.10
N TRP A 442 -5.05 5.26 -16.55
CA TRP A 442 -5.39 5.74 -17.88
C TRP A 442 -4.74 4.90 -18.99
N LEU A 443 -3.44 4.62 -18.87
CA LEU A 443 -2.68 3.86 -19.88
C LEU A 443 -2.62 2.36 -19.56
N GLN A 444 -3.29 1.89 -18.50
CA GLN A 444 -3.30 0.49 -18.03
C GLN A 444 -1.88 -0.11 -17.90
N ARG A 445 -0.95 0.69 -17.35
CA ARG A 445 0.49 0.35 -17.30
C ARG A 445 0.77 -0.88 -16.44
N ASP A 446 -0.09 -1.15 -15.46
CA ASP A 446 -0.03 -2.34 -14.61
C ASP A 446 -0.18 -3.65 -15.40
N LYS A 447 -0.91 -3.62 -16.53
CA LYS A 447 -1.10 -4.79 -17.41
C LYS A 447 0.10 -5.11 -18.30
N VAL A 448 1.06 -4.18 -18.44
CA VAL A 448 2.25 -4.39 -19.27
C VAL A 448 3.10 -5.56 -18.75
N ASP A 449 3.09 -5.79 -17.44
CA ASP A 449 3.81 -6.90 -16.82
C ASP A 449 3.09 -8.25 -16.89
N ASP A 450 1.78 -8.26 -17.16
CA ASP A 450 0.95 -9.47 -17.24
C ASP A 450 1.29 -10.31 -18.48
N PHE A 451 1.77 -9.65 -19.54
CA PHE A 451 2.09 -10.29 -20.82
C PHE A 451 3.58 -10.11 -21.14
N GLY A 452 4.36 -11.13 -20.82
CA GLY A 452 5.77 -11.20 -21.23
C GLY A 452 5.89 -11.55 -22.72
N PRO A 453 6.72 -10.83 -23.51
CA PRO A 453 6.98 -11.21 -24.89
C PRO A 453 7.62 -12.60 -24.95
N ASP A 454 7.19 -13.45 -25.90
CA ASP A 454 7.81 -14.76 -26.09
C ASP A 454 9.27 -14.55 -26.52
N VAL A 455 10.19 -14.79 -25.60
CA VAL A 455 11.63 -14.63 -25.79
C VAL A 455 12.21 -15.55 -26.87
N ARG A 456 11.44 -16.55 -27.35
CA ARG A 456 11.81 -17.38 -28.51
C ARG A 456 11.57 -16.63 -29.83
N VAL A 457 10.54 -15.79 -29.88
CA VAL A 457 10.16 -14.97 -31.04
C VAL A 457 10.90 -13.63 -31.00
N PHE A 458 10.84 -12.93 -29.87
CA PHE A 458 11.40 -11.59 -29.68
C PHE A 458 12.74 -11.63 -28.95
N LYS A 459 13.77 -12.19 -29.61
CA LYS A 459 15.10 -12.44 -29.01
C LYS A 459 15.80 -11.18 -28.45
N ASN A 460 15.46 -10.00 -28.95
CA ASN A 460 16.06 -8.72 -28.56
C ASN A 460 15.26 -7.97 -27.48
N VAL A 461 14.01 -8.39 -27.21
CA VAL A 461 13.20 -7.74 -26.18
C VAL A 461 13.59 -8.30 -24.82
N ARG A 462 14.10 -7.42 -23.96
CA ARG A 462 14.53 -7.77 -22.59
C ARG A 462 13.47 -7.36 -21.59
N ARG A 463 13.53 -7.90 -20.37
CA ARG A 463 12.63 -7.46 -19.29
C ARG A 463 12.79 -5.97 -18.99
N MET A 464 14.02 -5.44 -19.05
CA MET A 464 14.26 -3.99 -18.96
C MET A 464 13.66 -3.19 -20.12
N THR A 465 13.51 -3.78 -21.30
CA THR A 465 12.80 -3.13 -22.41
C THR A 465 11.33 -2.93 -22.04
N VAL A 466 10.69 -3.98 -21.51
CA VAL A 466 9.28 -3.94 -21.05
C VAL A 466 9.10 -2.94 -19.90
N ASP A 467 10.00 -2.94 -18.91
CA ASP A 467 9.99 -1.97 -17.80
C ASP A 467 10.19 -0.52 -18.30
N SER A 468 11.08 -0.29 -19.27
CA SER A 468 11.25 1.02 -19.90
C SER A 468 10.02 1.46 -20.69
N MET A 469 9.38 0.57 -21.46
CA MET A 469 8.12 0.87 -22.16
C MET A 469 7.02 1.28 -21.17
N GLY A 470 6.91 0.54 -20.06
CA GLY A 470 5.99 0.88 -18.98
C GLY A 470 6.31 2.22 -18.33
N ARG A 471 7.58 2.62 -18.21
CA ARG A 471 7.98 3.92 -17.64
C ARG A 471 7.80 5.09 -18.60
N GLU A 472 8.03 4.89 -19.89
CA GLU A 472 8.02 5.94 -20.91
C GLU A 472 6.71 6.74 -20.91
N GLY A 473 5.55 6.09 -20.93
CA GLY A 473 4.26 6.79 -20.92
C GLY A 473 4.05 7.70 -19.68
N ARG A 474 4.61 7.29 -18.53
CA ARG A 474 4.60 8.12 -17.31
C ARG A 474 5.55 9.30 -17.41
N GLU A 475 6.75 9.07 -17.91
CA GLU A 475 7.76 10.14 -18.06
C GLU A 475 7.32 11.16 -19.11
N LEU A 476 6.69 10.72 -20.21
CA LEU A 476 6.09 11.61 -21.20
C LEU A 476 4.99 12.46 -20.55
N PHE A 477 4.05 11.85 -19.82
CA PHE A 477 3.01 12.61 -19.11
C PHE A 477 3.61 13.64 -18.16
N ARG A 478 4.61 13.24 -17.36
CA ARG A 478 5.33 14.14 -16.45
C ARG A 478 5.93 15.31 -17.21
N HIS A 479 6.65 15.04 -18.29
CA HIS A 479 7.29 16.06 -19.11
C HIS A 479 6.27 17.06 -19.66
N LEU A 480 5.15 16.58 -20.21
CA LEU A 480 4.10 17.45 -20.75
C LEU A 480 3.48 18.33 -19.64
N LEU A 481 3.22 17.76 -18.47
CA LEU A 481 2.66 18.48 -17.32
C LEU A 481 3.61 19.57 -16.79
N GLU A 482 4.89 19.24 -16.63
CA GLU A 482 5.91 20.16 -16.11
C GLU A 482 6.21 21.31 -17.07
N ASN A 483 6.13 21.06 -18.39
CA ASN A 483 6.41 22.04 -19.43
C ASN A 483 5.14 22.71 -19.99
N SER A 484 3.97 22.47 -19.38
CA SER A 484 2.68 23.03 -19.82
C SER A 484 2.38 22.77 -21.31
N MET A 485 2.75 21.58 -21.80
CA MET A 485 2.58 21.19 -23.20
C MET A 485 1.20 20.58 -23.45
N SER A 486 0.80 20.52 -24.73
CA SER A 486 -0.50 19.97 -25.11
C SER A 486 -0.56 18.45 -24.95
N MET A 487 -1.67 17.92 -24.44
CA MET A 487 -1.95 16.47 -24.45
C MET A 487 -1.98 15.85 -25.86
N LYS A 488 -2.08 16.67 -26.92
CA LYS A 488 -2.00 16.17 -28.31
C LYS A 488 -0.69 15.45 -28.62
N HIS A 489 0.39 15.74 -27.89
CA HIS A 489 1.66 15.02 -28.03
C HIS A 489 1.59 13.53 -27.64
N PHE A 490 0.47 13.04 -27.10
CA PHE A 490 0.21 11.60 -26.92
C PHE A 490 -0.37 10.91 -28.16
N ILE A 491 -0.81 11.67 -29.18
CA ILE A 491 -1.55 11.16 -30.35
C ILE A 491 -0.64 11.10 -31.60
N ASP A 492 0.57 11.67 -31.52
CA ASP A 492 1.50 11.80 -32.65
C ASP A 492 2.19 10.48 -33.07
#